data_AF-A0A521D2A3-F1
#
_entry.id   AF-A0A521D2A3-F1
#
_cell.length_a   1.000
_cell.length_b   1.000
_cell.length_c   1.000
_cell.angle_alpha   90.00
_cell.angle_beta   90.00
_cell.angle_gamma   90.00
#
_symmetry.space_group_name_H-M   'P 1'
#
loop_
_entity.id
_entity.type
_entity.pdbx_description
1 polymer ?
#
loop_
_entity_poly.entity_id
_entity_poly.type
_entity_poly.pdbx_seq_one_letter_code
_entity_poly.pdbx_strand_id
1 'polypeptide(L)'
;MLRRFLLSIIALLFIFSATFAQTADINIIPQPVLVNSLGDFFKLDRDTKIIFNNEESKKTAEFFSNIITVPTGLKLPLQDSSAKSIGKEITVQFIINAKIDSLIGKEGYRLKATPKKVEIVANTGEGLFYGMQTLLQLLPKEIERKTASNQPFWSVPCVEIVDYPRFGWRGLMLDVSRHFFPKEYVKKYIDQMVKYKFNVFHWHLTDDQGWRIEIKSFPKLTQVGAWRVPRSGEWRSNAAPEPGEANTYGGFYTQEDIKEVVAYAAERHVTILPEIDVPGHSMAALTAYPELSCFGGPFTVNVGNKFYKQQENSLCPGNECSFEFMDSVITEVARLFPGTYIHIGGDECYKGFWEKCPKCKARMKTDSIASLAELQSYFIHRMEQIVISKGKRMIGWDEILEGGLAPEATVMSWRGMQGGIEAAQMGHQVIMTPDKFCYLDLYQGDPIVEPYTYSSCRLSSSYSFEPVPPNVDPKFILGGQGNLWTEAVPNTRHAEYMTWPRGLALSEVLWSQKQNKNWNSFTKRMEVQFERFDQAEIKYARSSFDPMVKLIRDTDFKNKVQVNTEVSGLDIYFSFDGTEPDQFYQKYAGPLEIPKGADTFKAVSYRNGEQVGRMITLKMKELERRR
;
A
#
# COMPACT_ATOMS: atom_id res chain seq x y z
N MET A 1 -60.30 -27.99 30.59
CA MET A 1 -59.01 -28.45 30.02
C MET A 1 -58.56 -27.61 28.83
N LEU A 2 -59.43 -27.24 27.88
CA LEU A 2 -59.07 -26.49 26.68
C LEU A 2 -58.38 -25.12 26.92
N ARG A 3 -58.78 -24.40 27.99
CA ARG A 3 -58.26 -23.05 28.30
C ARG A 3 -56.83 -23.06 28.87
N ARG A 4 -56.41 -24.15 29.53
CA ARG A 4 -55.03 -24.32 30.02
C ARG A 4 -54.08 -24.80 28.92
N PHE A 5 -54.60 -25.49 27.90
CA PHE A 5 -53.81 -25.93 26.74
C PHE A 5 -53.47 -24.77 25.78
N LEU A 6 -54.40 -23.81 25.61
CA LEU A 6 -54.17 -22.63 24.76
C LEU A 6 -53.11 -21.67 25.34
N LEU A 7 -53.07 -21.51 26.67
CA LEU A 7 -52.08 -20.66 27.35
C LEU A 7 -50.66 -21.25 27.28
N SER A 8 -50.52 -22.58 27.28
CA SER A 8 -49.23 -23.25 27.12
C SER A 8 -48.69 -23.18 25.68
N ILE A 9 -49.56 -23.16 24.67
CA ILE A 9 -49.17 -22.99 23.26
C ILE A 9 -48.75 -21.54 22.96
N ILE A 10 -49.41 -20.55 23.56
CA ILE A 10 -49.01 -19.14 23.44
C ILE A 10 -47.68 -18.88 24.18
N ALA A 11 -47.44 -19.52 25.33
CA ALA A 11 -46.16 -19.45 26.02
C ALA A 11 -45.02 -20.15 25.24
N LEU A 12 -45.28 -21.27 24.55
CA LEU A 12 -44.29 -21.91 23.69
C LEU A 12 -43.99 -21.10 22.40
N LEU A 13 -44.99 -20.39 21.85
CA LEU A 13 -44.81 -19.50 20.69
C LEU A 13 -44.03 -18.22 21.04
N PHE A 14 -44.09 -17.75 22.29
CA PHE A 14 -43.26 -16.63 22.77
C PHE A 14 -41.83 -17.04 23.12
N ILE A 15 -41.56 -18.32 23.43
CA ILE A 15 -40.20 -18.81 23.72
C ILE A 15 -39.42 -19.13 22.43
N PHE A 16 -40.10 -19.39 21.31
CA PHE A 16 -39.45 -19.57 19.99
C PHE A 16 -39.21 -18.27 19.20
N SER A 17 -39.59 -17.11 19.77
CA SER A 17 -39.35 -15.79 19.18
C SER A 17 -38.21 -15.03 19.87
N ALA A 18 -37.35 -15.71 20.63
CA ALA A 18 -36.00 -15.23 20.86
C ALA A 18 -35.19 -15.49 19.59
N THR A 19 -35.50 -14.72 18.53
CA THR A 19 -34.51 -14.48 17.50
C THR A 19 -33.28 -14.00 18.24
N PHE A 20 -32.21 -14.80 18.24
CA PHE A 20 -30.88 -14.27 18.40
C PHE A 20 -30.77 -13.17 17.36
N ALA A 21 -31.01 -11.92 17.75
CA ALA A 21 -30.48 -10.79 17.05
C ALA A 21 -28.96 -10.97 17.20
N GLN A 22 -28.38 -11.78 16.31
CA GLN A 22 -26.96 -11.72 16.05
C GLN A 22 -26.71 -10.25 15.74
N THR A 23 -26.11 -9.55 16.71
CA THR A 23 -25.47 -8.27 16.45
C THR A 23 -24.56 -8.53 15.27
N ALA A 24 -24.90 -7.97 14.10
CA ALA A 24 -24.08 -8.14 12.92
C ALA A 24 -22.66 -7.67 13.25
N ASP A 25 -21.67 -8.55 13.08
CA ASP A 25 -20.28 -8.21 13.34
C ASP A 25 -19.87 -7.08 12.39
N ILE A 26 -19.45 -5.94 12.95
CA ILE A 26 -19.02 -4.77 12.18
C ILE A 26 -17.55 -4.95 11.79
N ASN A 27 -17.32 -5.29 10.51
CA ASN A 27 -16.02 -5.71 10.00
C ASN A 27 -15.34 -4.62 9.14
N ILE A 28 -15.08 -3.45 9.73
CA ILE A 28 -14.44 -2.31 9.04
C ILE A 28 -12.91 -2.39 9.15
N ILE A 29 -12.19 -2.19 8.04
CA ILE A 29 -10.75 -1.94 8.02
C ILE A 29 -10.49 -0.59 7.35
N PRO A 30 -9.74 0.34 7.96
CA PRO A 30 -9.16 0.26 9.30
C PRO A 30 -10.23 0.39 10.40
N GLN A 31 -9.96 -0.20 11.57
CA GLN A 31 -10.81 -0.21 12.76
C GLN A 31 -11.03 1.22 13.29
N PRO A 32 -12.29 1.67 13.36
CA PRO A 32 -12.58 3.00 13.88
C PRO A 32 -12.18 3.19 15.35
N VAL A 33 -11.97 4.45 15.74
CA VAL A 33 -11.70 4.83 17.14
C VAL A 33 -12.78 4.30 18.10
N LEU A 34 -14.06 4.43 17.73
CA LEU A 34 -15.21 3.93 18.47
C LEU A 34 -16.25 3.36 17.52
N VAL A 35 -16.83 2.20 17.88
CA VAL A 35 -17.97 1.60 17.19
C VAL A 35 -18.95 1.06 18.23
N ASN A 36 -20.18 1.57 18.23
CA ASN A 36 -21.28 1.07 19.05
C ASN A 36 -22.36 0.50 18.12
N SER A 37 -22.65 -0.79 18.22
CA SER A 37 -23.79 -1.40 17.51
C SER A 37 -25.09 -1.08 18.26
N LEU A 38 -26.12 -0.63 17.54
CA LEU A 38 -27.40 -0.23 18.13
C LEU A 38 -28.47 -1.33 18.03
N GLY A 39 -28.20 -2.41 17.30
CA GLY A 39 -29.24 -3.34 16.84
C GLY A 39 -30.14 -2.71 15.78
N ASP A 40 -30.72 -3.53 14.90
CA ASP A 40 -31.49 -3.11 13.71
C ASP A 40 -30.62 -2.64 12.50
N PHE A 41 -31.27 -2.28 11.40
CA PHE A 41 -30.65 -1.86 10.15
C PHE A 41 -31.40 -0.72 9.44
N PHE A 42 -30.64 0.15 8.78
CA PHE A 42 -31.14 1.08 7.80
C PHE A 42 -31.36 0.37 6.46
N LYS A 43 -32.45 0.70 5.77
CA LYS A 43 -32.78 0.20 4.43
C LYS A 43 -32.50 1.28 3.40
N LEU A 44 -31.49 1.04 2.57
CA LEU A 44 -31.19 1.85 1.40
C LEU A 44 -31.98 1.29 0.20
N ASP A 45 -32.91 2.09 -0.32
CA ASP A 45 -33.79 1.75 -1.43
C ASP A 45 -34.12 2.99 -2.29
N ARG A 46 -35.01 2.83 -3.26
CA ARG A 46 -35.43 3.89 -4.20
C ARG A 46 -36.10 5.10 -3.56
N ASP A 47 -36.61 4.97 -2.34
CA ASP A 47 -37.27 6.07 -1.62
C ASP A 47 -36.28 6.87 -0.76
N THR A 48 -35.03 6.41 -0.71
CA THR A 48 -33.94 7.10 0.01
C THR A 48 -33.47 8.34 -0.74
N LYS A 49 -33.20 9.42 0.00
CA LYS A 49 -32.57 10.64 -0.53
C LYS A 49 -31.19 10.87 0.03
N ILE A 50 -30.32 11.49 -0.78
CA ILE A 50 -28.98 11.90 -0.35
C ILE A 50 -29.01 13.40 -0.04
N ILE A 51 -28.65 13.76 1.20
CA ILE A 51 -28.69 15.15 1.69
C ILE A 51 -27.26 15.70 1.83
N PHE A 52 -27.07 16.95 1.44
CA PHE A 52 -25.83 17.71 1.63
C PHE A 52 -26.14 19.12 2.16
N ASN A 53 -25.16 19.84 2.72
CA ASN A 53 -25.37 21.18 3.30
C ASN A 53 -24.45 22.29 2.77
N ASN A 54 -23.52 21.97 1.87
CA ASN A 54 -22.67 22.93 1.15
C ASN A 54 -22.02 22.27 -0.09
N GLU A 55 -21.23 23.02 -0.85
CA GLU A 55 -20.56 22.50 -2.07
C GLU A 55 -19.55 21.38 -1.78
N GLU A 56 -18.89 21.38 -0.62
CA GLU A 56 -17.92 20.34 -0.26
C GLU A 56 -18.61 19.00 0.05
N SER A 57 -19.66 19.03 0.87
CA SER A 57 -20.50 17.85 1.14
C SER A 57 -21.27 17.37 -0.10
N LYS A 58 -21.65 18.29 -0.99
CA LYS A 58 -22.27 17.95 -2.28
C LYS A 58 -21.37 17.07 -3.13
N LYS A 59 -20.07 17.38 -3.21
CA LYS A 59 -19.09 16.53 -3.94
C LYS A 59 -19.04 15.11 -3.38
N THR A 60 -19.00 14.95 -2.06
CA THR A 60 -19.04 13.62 -1.43
C THR A 60 -20.37 12.91 -1.69
N ALA A 61 -21.50 13.62 -1.62
CA ALA A 61 -22.82 13.09 -1.92
C ALA A 61 -22.94 12.60 -3.37
N GLU A 62 -22.42 13.36 -4.33
CA GLU A 62 -22.35 12.99 -5.75
C GLU A 62 -21.46 11.77 -5.95
N PHE A 63 -20.29 11.75 -5.31
CA PHE A 63 -19.36 10.61 -5.36
C PHE A 63 -19.99 9.33 -4.82
N PHE A 64 -20.65 9.39 -3.66
CA PHE A 64 -21.38 8.26 -3.10
C PHE A 64 -22.47 7.78 -4.04
N SER A 65 -23.31 8.69 -4.56
CA SER A 65 -24.38 8.36 -5.51
C SER A 65 -23.83 7.64 -6.75
N ASN A 66 -22.73 8.15 -7.32
CA ASN A 66 -22.08 7.56 -8.48
C ASN A 66 -21.55 6.15 -8.22
N ILE A 67 -20.90 5.92 -7.07
CA ILE A 67 -20.36 4.60 -6.71
C ILE A 67 -21.47 3.58 -6.56
N ILE A 68 -22.56 3.91 -5.86
CA ILE A 68 -23.60 2.93 -5.57
C ILE A 68 -24.52 2.68 -6.77
N THR A 69 -24.58 3.59 -7.76
CA THR A 69 -25.57 3.51 -8.85
C THR A 69 -25.47 2.20 -9.63
N VAL A 70 -24.27 1.77 -10.01
CA VAL A 70 -24.06 0.54 -10.80
C VAL A 70 -24.42 -0.73 -10.01
N PRO A 71 -23.83 -1.00 -8.83
CA PRO A 71 -24.12 -2.23 -8.08
C PRO A 71 -25.56 -2.31 -7.58
N THR A 72 -26.16 -1.17 -7.21
CA THR A 72 -27.52 -1.14 -6.62
C THR A 72 -28.64 -0.97 -7.65
N GLY A 73 -28.35 -0.39 -8.82
CA GLY A 73 -29.36 0.07 -9.77
C GLY A 73 -30.15 1.30 -9.30
N LEU A 74 -29.82 1.87 -8.13
CA LEU A 74 -30.53 3.00 -7.55
C LEU A 74 -29.94 4.32 -8.06
N LYS A 75 -30.81 5.20 -8.57
CA LYS A 75 -30.47 6.60 -8.87
C LYS A 75 -31.12 7.49 -7.82
N LEU A 76 -30.42 7.70 -6.72
CA LEU A 76 -30.97 8.44 -5.58
C LEU A 76 -30.89 9.95 -5.83
N PRO A 77 -31.95 10.71 -5.56
CA PRO A 77 -31.92 12.16 -5.73
C PRO A 77 -31.06 12.83 -4.65
N LEU A 78 -30.28 13.82 -5.06
CA LEU A 78 -29.55 14.71 -4.16
C LEU A 78 -30.43 15.90 -3.79
N GLN A 79 -30.41 16.32 -2.52
CA GLN A 79 -31.21 17.42 -2.01
C GLN A 79 -30.44 18.24 -0.97
N ASP A 80 -30.54 19.57 -1.05
CA ASP A 80 -29.95 20.46 -0.05
C ASP A 80 -30.71 20.36 1.29
N SER A 81 -29.95 20.31 2.38
CA SER A 81 -30.42 20.33 3.77
C SER A 81 -31.38 21.49 4.11
N SER A 82 -31.33 22.62 3.37
CA SER A 82 -32.23 23.75 3.59
C SER A 82 -33.63 23.55 3.01
N ALA A 83 -33.88 22.46 2.28
CA ALA A 83 -35.16 22.18 1.65
C ALA A 83 -36.23 21.78 2.68
N LYS A 84 -37.43 22.36 2.55
CA LYS A 84 -38.53 22.28 3.54
C LYS A 84 -39.10 20.87 3.82
N SER A 85 -38.72 19.82 3.10
CA SER A 85 -39.40 18.50 3.12
C SER A 85 -38.67 17.34 3.83
N ILE A 86 -37.52 17.55 4.46
CA ILE A 86 -36.65 16.44 4.93
C ILE A 86 -37.23 15.63 6.11
N GLY A 87 -38.12 16.21 6.92
CA GLY A 87 -38.51 15.66 8.23
C GLY A 87 -39.25 14.32 8.27
N LYS A 88 -39.67 13.74 7.13
CA LYS A 88 -40.37 12.44 7.06
C LYS A 88 -39.69 11.40 6.17
N GLU A 89 -38.55 11.74 5.56
CA GLU A 89 -37.93 10.93 4.51
C GLU A 89 -36.82 10.02 5.05
N ILE A 90 -36.57 8.89 4.38
CA ILE A 90 -35.41 8.02 4.64
C ILE A 90 -34.20 8.67 3.98
N THR A 91 -33.13 8.92 4.73
CA THR A 91 -32.03 9.77 4.23
C THR A 91 -30.64 9.22 4.52
N VAL A 92 -29.71 9.47 3.59
CA VAL A 92 -28.26 9.42 3.79
C VAL A 92 -27.75 10.85 3.75
N GLN A 93 -27.11 11.33 4.80
CA GLN A 93 -26.76 12.74 4.97
C GLN A 93 -25.24 12.91 5.10
N PHE A 94 -24.68 13.83 4.32
CA PHE A 94 -23.28 14.26 4.39
C PHE A 94 -23.25 15.72 4.82
N ILE A 95 -22.73 16.00 6.03
CA ILE A 95 -22.89 17.31 6.68
C ILE A 95 -21.54 17.86 7.12
N ILE A 96 -21.15 19.02 6.60
CA ILE A 96 -20.04 19.79 7.15
C ILE A 96 -20.50 20.51 8.42
N ASN A 97 -19.74 20.35 9.49
CA ASN A 97 -19.97 20.99 10.78
C ASN A 97 -19.98 22.52 10.66
N ALA A 98 -21.01 23.16 11.24
CA ALA A 98 -21.03 24.62 11.39
C ALA A 98 -20.01 25.11 12.44
N LYS A 99 -19.63 24.25 13.39
CA LYS A 99 -18.61 24.51 14.41
C LYS A 99 -17.63 23.35 14.45
N ILE A 100 -16.33 23.66 14.43
CA ILE A 100 -15.26 22.67 14.43
C ILE A 100 -15.39 21.75 15.64
N ASP A 101 -15.47 20.44 15.39
CA ASP A 101 -15.32 19.40 16.40
C ASP A 101 -13.83 19.06 16.53
N SER A 102 -13.19 19.55 17.60
CA SER A 102 -11.76 19.38 17.80
C SER A 102 -11.34 17.91 17.99
N LEU A 103 -12.26 17.03 18.39
CA LEU A 103 -11.93 15.61 18.62
C LEU A 103 -11.58 14.90 17.31
N ILE A 104 -12.32 15.19 16.25
CA ILE A 104 -12.19 14.48 14.96
C ILE A 104 -11.18 15.15 14.01
N GLY A 105 -10.71 16.35 14.33
CA GLY A 105 -9.70 17.05 13.53
C GLY A 105 -10.14 17.29 12.08
N LYS A 106 -9.18 17.35 11.14
CA LYS A 106 -9.47 17.61 9.72
C LYS A 106 -10.08 16.39 9.02
N GLU A 107 -9.47 15.22 9.20
CA GLU A 107 -9.77 14.01 8.44
C GLU A 107 -10.75 13.05 9.15
N GLY A 108 -11.18 13.35 10.38
CA GLY A 108 -12.12 12.51 11.11
C GLY A 108 -13.58 12.84 10.85
N TYR A 109 -14.45 11.94 11.30
CA TYR A 109 -15.89 12.03 11.12
C TYR A 109 -16.66 11.34 12.25
N ARG A 110 -17.95 11.64 12.32
CA ARG A 110 -18.94 10.89 13.08
C ARG A 110 -19.95 10.30 12.12
N LEU A 111 -20.25 9.01 12.25
CA LEU A 111 -21.27 8.32 11.45
C LEU A 111 -22.32 7.74 12.40
N LYS A 112 -23.60 8.04 12.17
CA LYS A 112 -24.73 7.47 12.89
C LYS A 112 -25.74 6.88 11.92
N ALA A 113 -25.95 5.58 12.01
CA ALA A 113 -26.96 4.85 11.26
C ALA A 113 -28.11 4.43 12.20
N THR A 114 -29.33 4.76 11.81
CA THR A 114 -30.59 4.40 12.46
C THR A 114 -31.55 3.88 11.40
N PRO A 115 -32.70 3.26 11.74
CA PRO A 115 -33.61 2.73 10.73
C PRO A 115 -34.17 3.76 9.72
N LYS A 116 -34.08 5.06 10.04
CA LYS A 116 -34.60 6.15 9.18
C LYS A 116 -33.51 7.04 8.56
N LYS A 117 -32.30 7.02 9.11
CA LYS A 117 -31.25 7.98 8.74
C LYS A 117 -29.86 7.37 8.90
N VAL A 118 -29.02 7.53 7.88
CA VAL A 118 -27.56 7.49 8.00
C VAL A 118 -27.05 8.91 7.92
N GLU A 119 -26.29 9.37 8.91
CA GLU A 119 -25.73 10.71 8.95
C GLU A 119 -24.22 10.62 9.16
N ILE A 120 -23.46 11.29 8.30
CA ILE A 120 -22.02 11.44 8.37
C ILE A 120 -21.72 12.92 8.53
N VAL A 121 -21.03 13.28 9.61
CA VAL A 121 -20.67 14.65 9.94
C VAL A 121 -19.16 14.77 10.08
N ALA A 122 -18.56 15.80 9.49
CA ALA A 122 -17.13 16.08 9.59
C ALA A 122 -16.82 17.57 9.54
N ASN A 123 -15.57 17.95 9.84
CA ASN A 123 -15.11 19.34 9.74
C ASN A 123 -14.76 19.77 8.32
N THR A 124 -14.34 18.83 7.47
CA THR A 124 -13.97 19.06 6.06
C THR A 124 -14.45 17.92 5.17
N GLY A 125 -14.29 18.08 3.86
CA GLY A 125 -14.63 17.10 2.84
C GLY A 125 -13.80 15.83 2.94
N GLU A 126 -12.53 15.92 3.35
CA GLU A 126 -11.69 14.75 3.62
C GLU A 126 -12.35 13.83 4.66
N GLY A 127 -12.84 14.39 5.78
CA GLY A 127 -13.52 13.64 6.81
C GLY A 127 -14.84 13.03 6.32
N LEU A 128 -15.64 13.79 5.56
CA LEU A 128 -16.87 13.25 4.95
C LEU A 128 -16.57 12.09 4.01
N PHE A 129 -15.53 12.23 3.20
CA PHE A 129 -15.10 11.21 2.26
C PHE A 129 -14.65 9.94 2.99
N TYR A 130 -13.87 10.03 4.07
CA TYR A 130 -13.52 8.83 4.85
C TYR A 130 -14.72 8.22 5.59
N GLY A 131 -15.68 9.04 6.02
CA GLY A 131 -16.95 8.54 6.56
C GLY A 131 -17.77 7.80 5.51
N MET A 132 -17.78 8.28 4.26
CA MET A 132 -18.39 7.61 3.12
C MET A 132 -17.70 6.27 2.83
N GLN A 133 -16.37 6.19 2.88
CA GLN A 133 -15.64 4.92 2.71
C GLN A 133 -16.07 3.89 3.77
N THR A 134 -16.26 4.33 5.01
CA THR A 134 -16.81 3.48 6.07
C THR A 134 -18.24 3.05 5.79
N LEU A 135 -19.11 3.94 5.30
CA LEU A 135 -20.46 3.58 4.88
C LEU A 135 -20.47 2.52 3.76
N LEU A 136 -19.57 2.61 2.78
CA LEU A 136 -19.41 1.61 1.73
C LEU A 136 -18.99 0.24 2.29
N GLN A 137 -18.17 0.21 3.34
CA GLN A 137 -17.81 -1.04 4.03
C GLN A 137 -18.94 -1.60 4.90
N LEU A 138 -19.83 -0.75 5.42
CA LEU A 138 -21.01 -1.17 6.17
C LEU A 138 -22.12 -1.75 5.30
N LEU A 139 -22.16 -1.43 4.00
CA LEU A 139 -23.03 -2.08 3.03
C LEU A 139 -22.65 -3.57 2.83
N PRO A 140 -23.50 -4.40 2.23
CA PRO A 140 -23.15 -5.75 1.80
C PRO A 140 -22.00 -5.76 0.78
N LYS A 141 -21.23 -6.86 0.73
CA LYS A 141 -20.08 -7.01 -0.17
C LYS A 141 -20.43 -6.85 -1.65
N GLU A 142 -21.68 -7.12 -2.01
CA GLU A 142 -22.20 -6.99 -3.37
C GLU A 142 -22.13 -5.55 -3.89
N ILE A 143 -21.91 -4.55 -3.01
CA ILE A 143 -21.70 -3.16 -3.40
C ILE A 143 -20.43 -2.98 -4.23
N GLU A 144 -19.50 -3.92 -4.18
CA GLU A 144 -18.26 -3.90 -4.95
C GLU A 144 -18.42 -4.42 -6.39
N ARG A 145 -19.60 -4.96 -6.74
CA ARG A 145 -19.85 -5.53 -8.08
C ARG A 145 -19.86 -4.45 -9.15
N LYS A 146 -19.45 -4.85 -10.36
CA LYS A 146 -19.51 -4.03 -11.57
C LYS A 146 -20.84 -4.13 -12.32
N THR A 147 -21.81 -4.85 -11.76
CA THR A 147 -23.13 -5.10 -12.35
C THR A 147 -24.21 -4.96 -11.28
N ALA A 148 -25.42 -4.60 -11.72
CA ALA A 148 -26.55 -4.43 -10.83
C ALA A 148 -26.96 -5.76 -10.17
N SER A 149 -27.27 -5.70 -8.88
CA SER A 149 -27.86 -6.81 -8.14
C SER A 149 -29.38 -6.67 -8.03
N ASN A 150 -30.11 -7.78 -8.13
CA ASN A 150 -31.57 -7.81 -7.98
C ASN A 150 -32.03 -7.82 -6.51
N GLN A 151 -31.29 -7.18 -5.60
CA GLN A 151 -31.69 -7.10 -4.19
C GLN A 151 -32.81 -6.08 -4.00
N PRO A 152 -33.85 -6.39 -3.20
CA PRO A 152 -34.99 -5.47 -3.01
C PRO A 152 -34.63 -4.21 -2.21
N PHE A 153 -33.62 -4.31 -1.33
CA PHE A 153 -33.05 -3.21 -0.57
C PHE A 153 -31.61 -3.57 -0.16
N TRP A 154 -30.83 -2.56 0.21
CA TRP A 154 -29.47 -2.72 0.73
C TRP A 154 -29.45 -2.38 2.21
N SER A 155 -28.92 -3.26 3.06
CA SER A 155 -28.91 -3.07 4.51
C SER A 155 -27.63 -2.41 4.99
N VAL A 156 -27.76 -1.43 5.89
CA VAL A 156 -26.65 -0.87 6.65
C VAL A 156 -26.95 -1.12 8.13
N PRO A 157 -26.09 -1.80 8.91
CA PRO A 157 -26.35 -2.02 10.32
C PRO A 157 -26.45 -0.69 11.07
N CYS A 158 -27.37 -0.58 12.03
CA CYS A 158 -27.48 0.62 12.86
C CYS A 158 -26.31 0.69 13.84
N VAL A 159 -25.54 1.76 13.73
CA VAL A 159 -24.27 1.95 14.45
C VAL A 159 -24.04 3.42 14.79
N GLU A 160 -23.25 3.66 15.82
CA GLU A 160 -22.60 4.95 16.07
C GLU A 160 -21.08 4.77 15.98
N ILE A 161 -20.43 5.58 15.15
CA ILE A 161 -19.00 5.55 14.90
C ILE A 161 -18.44 6.95 15.12
N VAL A 162 -17.33 7.02 15.84
CA VAL A 162 -16.43 8.19 15.86
C VAL A 162 -15.10 7.71 15.35
N ASP A 163 -14.52 8.41 14.39
CA ASP A 163 -13.25 7.98 13.79
C ASP A 163 -12.38 9.17 13.38
N TYR A 164 -11.07 8.97 13.45
CA TYR A 164 -10.05 9.93 13.03
C TYR A 164 -8.69 9.21 12.91
N PRO A 165 -7.81 9.64 11.99
CA PRO A 165 -6.54 8.98 11.77
C PRO A 165 -5.56 9.20 12.92
N ARG A 166 -4.70 8.21 13.15
CA ARG A 166 -3.54 8.31 14.04
C ARG A 166 -2.39 9.14 13.42
N PHE A 167 -2.15 9.00 12.11
CA PHE A 167 -1.08 9.70 11.40
C PHE A 167 -1.62 10.49 10.21
N GLY A 168 -1.02 11.64 9.93
CA GLY A 168 -1.38 12.48 8.79
C GLY A 168 -0.84 11.95 7.46
N TRP A 169 0.25 11.17 7.47
CA TRP A 169 0.81 10.52 6.29
C TRP A 169 0.47 9.04 6.26
N ARG A 170 -0.32 8.62 5.28
CA ARG A 170 -0.74 7.22 5.07
C ARG A 170 -0.50 6.87 3.61
N GLY A 171 0.70 6.38 3.32
CA GLY A 171 1.17 6.20 1.95
C GLY A 171 1.04 4.78 1.40
N LEU A 172 0.85 4.69 0.09
CA LEU A 172 1.26 3.52 -0.70
C LEU A 172 2.10 3.99 -1.89
N MET A 173 3.14 3.23 -2.21
CA MET A 173 4.02 3.49 -3.35
C MET A 173 3.86 2.44 -4.44
N LEU A 174 3.94 2.89 -5.70
CA LEU A 174 4.01 2.02 -6.88
C LEU A 174 5.24 2.41 -7.71
N ASP A 175 6.16 1.48 -7.85
CA ASP A 175 7.25 1.52 -8.84
C ASP A 175 6.70 1.20 -10.23
N VAL A 176 6.74 2.20 -11.11
CA VAL A 176 6.36 2.04 -12.52
C VAL A 176 7.56 2.02 -13.46
N SER A 177 8.77 2.12 -12.90
CA SER A 177 10.02 2.12 -13.64
C SER A 177 10.43 0.69 -14.00
N ARG A 178 10.54 -0.19 -12.99
CA ARG A 178 10.99 -1.57 -13.20
C ARG A 178 10.02 -2.32 -14.10
N HIS A 179 8.71 -2.22 -13.88
CA HIS A 179 7.69 -2.58 -14.88
C HIS A 179 6.67 -1.45 -15.05
N PHE A 180 6.25 -1.18 -16.28
CA PHE A 180 5.32 -0.09 -16.57
C PHE A 180 3.87 -0.49 -16.29
N PHE A 181 3.12 0.40 -15.63
CA PHE A 181 1.69 0.24 -15.37
C PHE A 181 0.89 1.32 -16.11
N PRO A 182 -0.13 0.97 -16.91
CA PRO A 182 -0.92 1.96 -17.64
C PRO A 182 -1.64 2.95 -16.70
N LYS A 183 -1.89 4.18 -17.17
CA LYS A 183 -2.64 5.23 -16.45
C LYS A 183 -3.92 4.72 -15.80
N GLU A 184 -4.69 3.92 -16.52
CA GLU A 184 -5.96 3.37 -16.02
C GLU A 184 -5.78 2.41 -14.84
N TYR A 185 -4.64 1.72 -14.75
CA TYR A 185 -4.32 0.94 -13.56
C TYR A 185 -3.91 1.83 -12.39
N VAL A 186 -3.14 2.89 -12.62
CA VAL A 186 -2.76 3.85 -11.58
C VAL A 186 -4.00 4.47 -10.91
N LYS A 187 -5.01 4.85 -11.70
CA LYS A 187 -6.31 5.30 -11.19
C LYS A 187 -7.01 4.23 -10.33
N LYS A 188 -7.03 2.97 -10.79
CA LYS A 188 -7.58 1.84 -10.01
C LYS A 188 -6.81 1.60 -8.72
N TYR A 189 -5.49 1.81 -8.73
CA TYR A 189 -4.66 1.71 -7.54
C TYR A 189 -5.07 2.77 -6.51
N ILE A 190 -5.27 4.02 -6.96
CA ILE A 190 -5.81 5.12 -6.14
C ILE A 190 -7.22 4.79 -5.60
N ASP A 191 -8.10 4.21 -6.42
CA ASP A 191 -9.41 3.77 -5.94
C ASP A 191 -9.31 2.74 -4.80
N GLN A 192 -8.33 1.83 -4.84
CA GLN A 192 -8.13 0.87 -3.74
C GLN A 192 -7.51 1.52 -2.51
N MET A 193 -6.56 2.43 -2.68
CA MET A 193 -5.96 3.19 -1.59
C MET A 193 -7.02 3.85 -0.70
N VAL A 194 -7.99 4.51 -1.32
CA VAL A 194 -8.94 5.34 -0.59
C VAL A 194 -10.01 4.55 0.14
N LYS A 195 -10.37 3.35 -0.34
CA LYS A 195 -11.24 2.41 0.39
C LYS A 195 -10.69 2.08 1.78
N TYR A 196 -9.37 2.09 1.91
CA TYR A 196 -8.64 1.81 3.13
C TYR A 196 -7.94 3.06 3.69
N LYS A 197 -8.45 4.24 3.35
CA LYS A 197 -8.11 5.55 3.93
C LYS A 197 -6.63 5.96 3.81
N PHE A 198 -5.90 5.42 2.83
CA PHE A 198 -4.60 5.98 2.41
C PHE A 198 -4.81 7.33 1.72
N ASN A 199 -3.86 8.26 1.89
CA ASN A 199 -3.98 9.65 1.43
C ASN A 199 -2.74 10.16 0.67
N VAL A 200 -1.67 9.39 0.60
CA VAL A 200 -0.48 9.73 -0.20
C VAL A 200 -0.17 8.61 -1.18
N PHE A 201 -0.14 8.94 -2.47
CA PHE A 201 0.35 8.04 -3.51
C PHE A 201 1.79 8.42 -3.87
N HIS A 202 2.75 7.63 -3.44
CA HIS A 202 4.15 7.81 -3.82
C HIS A 202 4.38 7.13 -5.18
N TRP A 203 4.60 7.94 -6.21
CA TRP A 203 4.77 7.49 -7.57
C TRP A 203 6.24 7.52 -7.98
N HIS A 204 6.88 6.35 -7.97
CA HIS A 204 8.28 6.19 -8.37
C HIS A 204 8.36 6.08 -9.90
N LEU A 205 8.78 7.18 -10.53
CA LEU A 205 8.63 7.40 -11.97
C LEU A 205 9.89 7.07 -12.78
N THR A 206 11.05 6.95 -12.13
CA THR A 206 12.33 6.83 -12.85
C THR A 206 13.29 5.92 -12.09
N ASP A 207 13.93 5.01 -12.82
CA ASP A 207 15.04 4.17 -12.31
C ASP A 207 15.93 3.73 -13.49
N ASP A 208 16.88 2.84 -13.23
CA ASP A 208 17.82 2.29 -14.20
C ASP A 208 17.13 1.55 -15.37
N GLN A 209 15.93 0.99 -15.15
CA GLN A 209 15.19 0.18 -16.11
C GLN A 209 14.09 0.95 -16.84
N GLY A 210 13.91 2.24 -16.56
CA GLY A 210 12.87 3.03 -17.19
C GLY A 210 12.75 4.47 -16.73
N TRP A 211 12.53 5.37 -17.67
CA TRP A 211 12.06 6.74 -17.39
C TRP A 211 10.60 6.88 -17.81
N ARG A 212 9.69 7.20 -16.88
CA ARG A 212 8.23 7.09 -17.11
C ARG A 212 7.47 8.40 -17.20
N ILE A 213 8.13 9.55 -17.14
CA ILE A 213 7.46 10.86 -17.19
C ILE A 213 7.95 11.70 -18.37
N GLU A 214 7.04 12.31 -19.10
CA GLU A 214 7.41 13.25 -20.15
C GLU A 214 7.98 14.56 -19.60
N ILE A 215 9.22 14.89 -19.97
CA ILE A 215 9.86 16.18 -19.73
C ILE A 215 10.08 16.84 -21.10
N LYS A 216 9.38 17.95 -21.35
CA LYS A 216 9.37 18.60 -22.67
C LYS A 216 10.74 19.12 -23.06
N SER A 217 11.52 19.61 -22.10
CA SER A 217 12.90 20.07 -22.35
C SER A 217 13.86 18.93 -22.71
N PHE A 218 13.54 17.68 -22.36
CA PHE A 218 14.40 16.51 -22.56
C PHE A 218 13.64 15.32 -23.19
N PRO A 219 13.24 15.44 -24.47
CA PRO A 219 12.38 14.44 -25.11
C PRO A 219 13.03 13.05 -25.23
N LYS A 220 14.37 12.93 -25.21
CA LYS A 220 15.02 11.62 -25.27
C LYS A 220 14.78 10.76 -24.02
N LEU A 221 14.40 11.37 -22.90
CA LEU A 221 14.07 10.61 -21.68
C LEU A 221 12.93 9.62 -21.95
N THR A 222 11.93 9.99 -22.75
CA THR A 222 10.81 9.10 -23.09
C THR A 222 10.93 8.49 -24.49
N GLN A 223 11.67 9.08 -25.43
CA GLN A 223 11.95 8.45 -26.72
C GLN A 223 12.94 7.28 -26.62
N VAL A 224 13.86 7.34 -25.63
CA VAL A 224 14.90 6.31 -25.41
C VAL A 224 14.77 5.70 -24.02
N GLY A 225 14.85 6.52 -22.96
CA GLY A 225 14.92 6.03 -21.58
C GLY A 225 13.68 5.26 -21.10
N ALA A 226 12.54 5.41 -21.77
CA ALA A 226 11.32 4.65 -21.47
C ALA A 226 11.29 3.24 -22.06
N TRP A 227 12.25 2.85 -22.91
CA TRP A 227 12.17 1.64 -23.70
C TRP A 227 13.42 0.77 -23.52
N ARG A 228 13.20 -0.54 -23.33
CA ARG A 228 14.27 -1.53 -23.20
C ARG A 228 13.93 -2.79 -23.97
N VAL A 229 14.93 -3.63 -24.18
CA VAL A 229 14.72 -4.95 -24.78
C VAL A 229 13.87 -5.81 -23.83
N PRO A 230 12.79 -6.47 -24.31
CA PRO A 230 11.97 -7.34 -23.47
C PRO A 230 12.77 -8.53 -22.93
N ARG A 231 12.52 -8.86 -21.66
CA ARG A 231 13.02 -10.06 -20.98
C ARG A 231 11.90 -10.60 -20.07
N SER A 232 11.86 -11.93 -19.91
CA SER A 232 10.87 -12.63 -19.07
C SER A 232 11.53 -13.58 -18.06
N GLY A 233 12.86 -13.51 -17.91
CA GLY A 233 13.60 -14.32 -16.96
C GLY A 233 13.48 -13.79 -15.54
N GLU A 234 14.14 -14.50 -14.62
CA GLU A 234 14.26 -14.07 -13.23
C GLU A 234 15.07 -12.77 -13.14
N TRP A 235 14.60 -11.82 -12.32
CA TRP A 235 15.29 -10.56 -12.10
C TRP A 235 16.70 -10.78 -11.53
N ARG A 236 17.65 -9.92 -11.92
CA ARG A 236 19.11 -10.09 -11.71
C ARG A 236 19.74 -11.30 -12.41
N SER A 237 18.98 -12.03 -13.22
CA SER A 237 19.44 -13.18 -14.01
C SER A 237 19.11 -13.04 -15.50
N ASN A 238 18.47 -11.95 -15.91
CA ASN A 238 18.20 -11.67 -17.32
C ASN A 238 19.49 -11.57 -18.14
N ALA A 239 19.44 -12.07 -19.38
CA ALA A 239 20.52 -11.88 -20.35
C ALA A 239 20.63 -10.40 -20.75
N ALA A 240 21.86 -9.91 -20.91
CA ALA A 240 22.10 -8.56 -21.39
C ALA A 240 21.54 -8.37 -22.82
N PRO A 241 21.26 -7.12 -23.25
CA PRO A 241 20.92 -6.82 -24.64
C PRO A 241 22.04 -7.20 -25.61
N GLU A 242 21.69 -7.82 -26.72
CA GLU A 242 22.57 -8.11 -27.86
C GLU A 242 22.42 -7.02 -28.95
N PRO A 243 23.49 -6.75 -29.73
CA PRO A 243 23.41 -5.79 -30.83
C PRO A 243 22.30 -6.14 -31.83
N GLY A 244 21.43 -5.16 -32.12
CA GLY A 244 20.34 -5.31 -33.09
C GLY A 244 18.99 -5.72 -32.48
N GLU A 245 18.94 -6.05 -31.18
CA GLU A 245 17.65 -6.24 -30.50
C GLU A 245 16.88 -4.93 -30.35
N ALA A 246 15.56 -4.99 -30.55
CA ALA A 246 14.69 -3.82 -30.49
C ALA A 246 14.20 -3.54 -29.07
N ASN A 247 14.22 -2.27 -28.68
CA ASN A 247 13.68 -1.78 -27.41
C ASN A 247 12.15 -1.63 -27.51
N THR A 248 11.41 -2.71 -27.28
CA THR A 248 9.95 -2.75 -27.47
C THR A 248 9.15 -2.85 -26.18
N TYR A 249 9.80 -3.10 -25.04
CA TYR A 249 9.14 -3.10 -23.74
C TYR A 249 9.28 -1.74 -23.08
N GLY A 250 8.17 -1.13 -22.69
CA GLY A 250 8.20 0.19 -22.07
C GLY A 250 6.85 0.88 -22.03
N GLY A 251 6.91 2.20 -21.96
CA GLY A 251 5.79 3.09 -21.78
C GLY A 251 6.17 4.26 -20.86
N PHE A 252 5.43 5.36 -20.99
CA PHE A 252 5.59 6.55 -20.16
C PHE A 252 4.25 7.30 -20.10
N TYR A 253 4.14 8.23 -19.15
CA TYR A 253 3.01 9.13 -19.01
C TYR A 253 3.33 10.47 -19.67
N THR A 254 2.44 10.93 -20.53
CA THR A 254 2.48 12.31 -21.01
C THR A 254 2.18 13.27 -19.87
N GLN A 255 2.52 14.55 -20.02
CA GLN A 255 2.13 15.55 -19.02
C GLN A 255 0.62 15.64 -18.84
N GLU A 256 -0.15 15.40 -19.90
CA GLU A 256 -1.61 15.34 -19.89
C GLU A 256 -2.12 14.14 -19.08
N ASP A 257 -1.49 12.97 -19.24
CA ASP A 257 -1.79 11.79 -18.41
C ASP A 257 -1.53 12.07 -16.93
N ILE A 258 -0.41 12.73 -16.60
CA ILE A 258 -0.09 13.10 -15.21
C ILE A 258 -1.12 14.08 -14.65
N LYS A 259 -1.46 15.15 -15.39
CA LYS A 259 -2.49 16.12 -14.96
C LYS A 259 -3.83 15.45 -14.69
N GLU A 260 -4.22 14.49 -15.55
CA GLU A 260 -5.45 13.73 -15.38
C GLU A 260 -5.41 12.86 -14.11
N VAL A 261 -4.31 12.15 -13.85
CA VAL A 261 -4.17 11.32 -12.64
C VAL A 261 -4.12 12.18 -11.37
N VAL A 262 -3.44 13.34 -11.42
CA VAL A 262 -3.39 14.31 -10.32
C VAL A 262 -4.79 14.83 -10.00
N ALA A 263 -5.57 15.23 -10.99
CA ALA A 263 -6.95 15.67 -10.79
C ALA A 263 -7.81 14.55 -10.21
N TYR A 264 -7.67 13.33 -10.74
CA TYR A 264 -8.38 12.14 -10.28
C TYR A 264 -8.07 11.79 -8.81
N ALA A 265 -6.81 11.92 -8.41
CA ALA A 265 -6.36 11.73 -7.03
C ALA A 265 -6.91 12.81 -6.09
N ALA A 266 -6.91 14.07 -6.52
CA ALA A 266 -7.39 15.20 -5.74
C ALA A 266 -8.90 15.08 -5.41
N GLU A 267 -9.72 14.61 -6.36
CA GLU A 267 -11.14 14.31 -6.14
C GLU A 267 -11.38 13.26 -5.04
N ARG A 268 -10.37 12.46 -4.72
CA ARG A 268 -10.41 11.40 -3.71
C ARG A 268 -9.54 11.72 -2.49
N HIS A 269 -9.15 12.98 -2.35
CA HIS A 269 -8.30 13.48 -1.26
C HIS A 269 -6.95 12.75 -1.14
N VAL A 270 -6.39 12.32 -2.28
CA VAL A 270 -5.05 11.72 -2.36
C VAL A 270 -4.06 12.74 -2.91
N THR A 271 -2.97 12.95 -2.19
CA THR A 271 -1.82 13.73 -2.66
C THR A 271 -0.85 12.80 -3.37
N ILE A 272 -0.38 13.17 -4.56
CA ILE A 272 0.66 12.42 -5.27
C ILE A 272 2.02 13.00 -4.89
N LEU A 273 2.90 12.13 -4.38
CA LEU A 273 4.32 12.39 -4.19
C LEU A 273 5.09 11.85 -5.41
N PRO A 274 5.59 12.69 -6.32
CA PRO A 274 6.44 12.23 -7.41
C PRO A 274 7.86 11.93 -6.91
N GLU A 275 8.46 10.85 -7.40
CA GLU A 275 9.87 10.56 -7.22
C GLU A 275 10.62 10.54 -8.55
N ILE A 276 11.70 11.33 -8.59
CA ILE A 276 12.76 11.26 -9.61
C ILE A 276 14.06 10.91 -8.88
N ASP A 277 14.42 9.64 -8.87
CA ASP A 277 15.54 9.13 -8.08
C ASP A 277 16.90 9.53 -8.67
N VAL A 278 17.69 10.23 -7.87
CA VAL A 278 19.03 10.75 -8.16
C VAL A 278 19.86 10.88 -6.86
N PRO A 279 21.19 10.83 -6.93
CA PRO A 279 22.01 10.69 -8.12
C PRO A 279 22.18 9.25 -8.59
N GLY A 280 21.84 8.24 -7.78
CA GLY A 280 21.80 6.83 -8.19
C GLY A 280 20.65 6.54 -9.17
N HIS A 281 20.40 5.27 -9.47
CA HIS A 281 19.21 4.83 -10.22
C HIS A 281 18.92 5.60 -11.54
N SER A 282 19.97 6.09 -12.19
CA SER A 282 19.85 7.07 -13.28
C SER A 282 20.16 6.49 -14.66
N MET A 283 20.36 5.18 -14.83
CA MET A 283 20.82 4.58 -16.10
C MET A 283 19.88 4.85 -17.28
N ALA A 284 18.56 4.96 -17.05
CA ALA A 284 17.62 5.35 -18.10
C ALA A 284 17.87 6.80 -18.60
N ALA A 285 18.14 7.73 -17.68
CA ALA A 285 18.51 9.11 -18.01
C ALA A 285 19.88 9.18 -18.69
N LEU A 286 20.88 8.44 -18.18
CA LEU A 286 22.22 8.37 -18.76
C LEU A 286 22.21 7.76 -20.17
N THR A 287 21.31 6.80 -20.46
CA THR A 287 21.16 6.25 -21.81
C THR A 287 20.60 7.29 -22.78
N ALA A 288 19.70 8.14 -22.32
CA ALA A 288 19.13 9.22 -23.14
C ALA A 288 20.12 10.39 -23.33
N TYR A 289 20.90 10.72 -22.30
CA TYR A 289 21.86 11.83 -22.25
C TYR A 289 23.16 11.40 -21.54
N PRO A 290 24.07 10.71 -22.26
CA PRO A 290 25.29 10.15 -21.66
C PRO A 290 26.24 11.20 -21.05
N GLU A 291 26.16 12.45 -21.51
CA GLU A 291 26.93 13.58 -20.99
C GLU A 291 26.68 13.91 -19.51
N LEU A 292 25.58 13.39 -18.94
CA LEU A 292 25.24 13.54 -17.51
C LEU A 292 26.09 12.63 -16.60
N SER A 293 26.75 11.62 -17.16
CA SER A 293 27.60 10.67 -16.43
C SER A 293 29.04 11.19 -16.25
N CYS A 294 29.85 10.46 -15.47
CA CYS A 294 31.27 10.77 -15.31
C CYS A 294 32.07 10.53 -16.58
N PHE A 295 31.72 9.50 -17.35
CA PHE A 295 32.55 8.98 -18.44
C PHE A 295 31.92 9.03 -19.83
N GLY A 296 30.65 9.44 -19.96
CA GLY A 296 30.03 9.74 -21.26
C GLY A 296 29.43 8.56 -22.01
N GLY A 297 29.29 7.38 -21.40
CA GLY A 297 28.69 6.18 -22.01
C GLY A 297 29.62 5.43 -22.99
N PRO A 298 29.07 4.57 -23.87
CA PRO A 298 27.64 4.34 -24.11
C PRO A 298 26.95 3.54 -22.97
N PHE A 299 25.63 3.68 -22.87
CA PHE A 299 24.77 2.96 -21.93
C PHE A 299 23.59 2.32 -22.66
N THR A 300 22.93 1.38 -21.99
CA THR A 300 21.64 0.81 -22.42
C THR A 300 20.70 0.80 -21.23
N VAL A 301 19.41 1.06 -21.45
CA VAL A 301 18.40 0.93 -20.39
C VAL A 301 18.45 -0.51 -19.84
N ASN A 302 18.55 -0.64 -18.52
CA ASN A 302 18.80 -1.93 -17.90
C ASN A 302 17.60 -2.88 -18.07
N VAL A 303 17.87 -4.15 -18.37
CA VAL A 303 16.83 -5.17 -18.62
C VAL A 303 16.58 -6.09 -17.42
N GLY A 304 17.00 -5.68 -16.22
CA GLY A 304 16.97 -6.49 -15.01
C GLY A 304 18.12 -7.49 -14.92
N ASN A 305 19.22 -7.28 -15.65
CA ASN A 305 20.47 -8.06 -15.54
C ASN A 305 21.39 -7.47 -14.46
N LYS A 306 22.44 -8.18 -14.05
CA LYS A 306 23.43 -7.62 -13.10
C LYS A 306 24.22 -6.49 -13.75
N PHE A 307 24.26 -5.34 -13.08
CA PHE A 307 25.00 -4.14 -13.53
C PHE A 307 25.65 -3.37 -12.39
N TYR A 308 25.09 -3.44 -11.18
CA TYR A 308 25.50 -2.62 -10.04
C TYR A 308 27.01 -2.75 -9.73
N LYS A 309 27.68 -1.62 -9.52
CA LYS A 309 29.15 -1.45 -9.37
C LYS A 309 29.99 -1.79 -10.62
N GLN A 310 29.39 -2.33 -11.68
CA GLN A 310 30.07 -2.71 -12.92
C GLN A 310 29.83 -1.69 -14.03
N GLN A 311 28.62 -1.13 -14.07
CA GLN A 311 28.23 -0.07 -14.99
C GLN A 311 27.86 1.17 -14.21
N GLU A 312 28.20 2.34 -14.75
CA GLU A 312 27.83 3.61 -14.16
C GLU A 312 26.32 3.83 -14.29
N ASN A 313 25.69 4.13 -13.17
CA ASN A 313 24.25 4.35 -13.08
C ASN A 313 23.92 5.62 -12.28
N SER A 314 24.89 6.54 -12.18
CA SER A 314 24.75 7.75 -11.39
C SER A 314 25.00 9.03 -12.17
N LEU A 315 24.25 10.10 -11.87
CA LEU A 315 24.58 11.45 -12.33
C LEU A 315 25.94 11.89 -11.77
N CYS A 316 26.68 12.70 -12.53
CA CYS A 316 28.01 13.17 -12.16
C CYS A 316 27.94 14.44 -11.28
N PRO A 317 28.21 14.37 -9.97
CA PRO A 317 28.16 15.54 -9.08
C PRO A 317 29.27 16.58 -9.40
N GLY A 318 30.30 16.18 -10.13
CA GLY A 318 31.34 17.08 -10.63
C GLY A 318 30.95 17.88 -11.87
N ASN A 319 29.79 17.60 -12.49
CA ASN A 319 29.38 18.20 -13.75
C ASN A 319 28.20 19.17 -13.55
N GLU A 320 28.37 20.46 -13.85
CA GLU A 320 27.27 21.44 -13.68
C GLU A 320 26.06 21.14 -14.57
N CYS A 321 26.28 20.53 -15.73
CA CYS A 321 25.20 20.09 -16.62
C CYS A 321 24.23 19.12 -15.92
N SER A 322 24.68 18.32 -14.94
CA SER A 322 23.78 17.47 -14.14
C SER A 322 22.80 18.28 -13.30
N PHE A 323 23.22 19.42 -12.74
CA PHE A 323 22.34 20.29 -11.97
C PHE A 323 21.44 21.14 -12.85
N GLU A 324 21.91 21.61 -14.02
CA GLU A 324 21.09 22.32 -15.01
C GLU A 324 19.99 21.40 -15.57
N PHE A 325 20.34 20.15 -15.86
CA PHE A 325 19.40 19.10 -16.23
C PHE A 325 18.34 18.90 -15.14
N MET A 326 18.77 18.69 -13.89
CA MET A 326 17.84 18.48 -12.79
C MET A 326 16.99 19.71 -12.48
N ASP A 327 17.51 20.93 -12.59
CA ASP A 327 16.71 22.15 -12.40
C ASP A 327 15.57 22.24 -13.40
N SER A 328 15.83 21.89 -14.65
CA SER A 328 14.82 21.85 -15.72
C SER A 328 13.80 20.73 -15.49
N VAL A 329 14.25 19.51 -15.17
CA VAL A 329 13.36 18.38 -14.85
C VAL A 329 12.46 18.70 -13.66
N ILE A 330 13.04 19.15 -12.55
CA ILE A 330 12.28 19.48 -11.32
C ILE A 330 11.37 20.68 -11.54
N THR A 331 11.73 21.64 -12.40
CA THR A 331 10.82 22.73 -12.80
C THR A 331 9.55 22.19 -13.46
N GLU A 332 9.67 21.25 -14.39
CA GLU A 332 8.50 20.65 -15.05
C GLU A 332 7.70 19.75 -14.09
N VAL A 333 8.37 18.91 -13.30
CA VAL A 333 7.73 18.05 -12.28
C VAL A 333 6.96 18.90 -11.26
N ALA A 334 7.56 19.96 -10.70
CA ALA A 334 6.92 20.82 -9.71
C ALA A 334 5.64 21.50 -10.22
N ARG A 335 5.54 21.77 -11.53
CA ARG A 335 4.33 22.31 -12.18
C ARG A 335 3.23 21.28 -12.33
N LEU A 336 3.57 20.01 -12.54
CA LEU A 336 2.62 18.93 -12.74
C LEU A 336 2.01 18.44 -11.42
N PHE A 337 2.79 18.43 -10.34
CA PHE A 337 2.37 17.90 -9.05
C PHE A 337 2.15 19.04 -8.04
N PRO A 338 0.89 19.34 -7.65
CA PRO A 338 0.58 20.46 -6.76
C PRO A 338 0.98 20.20 -5.30
N GLY A 339 1.24 18.94 -4.92
CA GLY A 339 1.66 18.56 -3.57
C GLY A 339 2.92 19.31 -3.10
N THR A 340 3.10 19.40 -1.78
CA THR A 340 4.20 20.15 -1.16
C THR A 340 5.57 19.52 -1.39
N TYR A 341 5.62 18.20 -1.55
CA TYR A 341 6.86 17.44 -1.57
C TYR A 341 7.22 16.93 -2.96
N ILE A 342 8.52 16.84 -3.23
CA ILE A 342 9.11 16.04 -4.31
C ILE A 342 10.13 15.10 -3.65
N HIS A 343 10.07 13.82 -4.00
CA HIS A 343 11.07 12.84 -3.59
C HIS A 343 12.19 12.83 -4.62
N ILE A 344 13.45 12.90 -4.17
CA ILE A 344 14.61 12.85 -5.05
C ILE A 344 15.35 11.51 -4.98
N GLY A 345 14.85 10.58 -4.18
CA GLY A 345 15.49 9.29 -3.91
C GLY A 345 16.77 9.46 -3.10
N GLY A 346 17.91 9.12 -3.69
CA GLY A 346 19.24 9.27 -3.09
C GLY A 346 19.81 7.99 -2.48
N ASP A 347 19.16 6.86 -2.71
CA ASP A 347 19.56 5.53 -2.25
C ASP A 347 20.56 4.86 -3.18
N GLU A 348 21.20 3.81 -2.64
CA GLU A 348 22.12 2.88 -3.31
C GLU A 348 23.18 3.48 -4.26
N CYS A 349 23.56 4.75 -4.09
CA CYS A 349 24.46 5.42 -5.02
C CYS A 349 25.92 4.94 -4.87
N TYR A 350 26.40 4.14 -5.83
CA TYR A 350 27.76 3.62 -5.82
C TYR A 350 28.80 4.68 -6.22
N LYS A 351 29.61 5.10 -5.26
CA LYS A 351 30.56 6.23 -5.37
C LYS A 351 31.86 5.91 -6.11
N GLY A 352 32.11 4.64 -6.50
CA GLY A 352 33.39 4.22 -7.09
C GLY A 352 33.68 4.79 -8.49
N PHE A 353 32.66 5.24 -9.23
CA PHE A 353 32.84 5.96 -10.49
C PHE A 353 33.28 7.41 -10.24
N TRP A 354 32.71 8.06 -9.23
CA TRP A 354 33.07 9.43 -8.86
C TRP A 354 34.50 9.54 -8.37
N GLU A 355 34.97 8.55 -7.61
CA GLU A 355 36.37 8.44 -7.18
C GLU A 355 37.36 8.55 -8.34
N LYS A 356 36.99 8.02 -9.51
CA LYS A 356 37.84 7.99 -10.71
C LYS A 356 37.58 9.19 -11.64
N CYS A 357 36.49 9.92 -11.45
CA CYS A 357 36.08 11.00 -12.34
C CYS A 357 36.93 12.28 -12.13
N PRO A 358 37.59 12.80 -13.19
CA PRO A 358 38.36 14.05 -13.09
C PRO A 358 37.50 15.26 -12.67
N LYS A 359 36.25 15.34 -13.15
CA LYS A 359 35.30 16.41 -12.78
C LYS A 359 34.94 16.34 -11.29
N CYS A 360 34.65 15.15 -10.77
CA CYS A 360 34.37 14.97 -9.34
C CYS A 360 35.58 15.32 -8.47
N LYS A 361 36.80 14.90 -8.86
CA LYS A 361 38.03 15.29 -8.15
C LYS A 361 38.24 16.80 -8.15
N ALA A 362 38.00 17.46 -9.28
CA ALA A 362 38.10 18.92 -9.38
C ALA A 362 37.06 19.62 -8.51
N ARG A 363 35.83 19.10 -8.46
CA ARG A 363 34.77 19.57 -7.57
C ARG A 363 35.17 19.45 -6.11
N MET A 364 35.63 18.27 -5.70
CA MET A 364 36.04 18.03 -4.31
C MET A 364 37.17 18.98 -3.88
N LYS A 365 38.13 19.25 -4.77
CA LYS A 365 39.21 20.21 -4.49
C LYS A 365 38.70 21.65 -4.38
N THR A 366 37.83 22.07 -5.31
CA THR A 366 37.31 23.45 -5.37
C THR A 366 36.45 23.77 -4.14
N ASP A 367 35.58 22.85 -3.75
CA ASP A 367 34.60 23.05 -2.67
C ASP A 367 35.08 22.47 -1.32
N SER A 368 36.35 22.05 -1.23
CA SER A 368 36.95 21.49 -0.01
C SER A 368 36.18 20.30 0.60
N ILE A 369 35.62 19.45 -0.27
CA ILE A 369 34.87 18.25 0.11
C ILE A 369 35.86 17.12 0.45
N ALA A 370 35.82 16.62 1.68
CA ALA A 370 36.86 15.72 2.20
C ALA A 370 36.62 14.25 1.85
N SER A 371 35.38 13.85 1.55
CA SER A 371 35.02 12.46 1.30
C SER A 371 33.98 12.29 0.18
N LEU A 372 33.85 11.07 -0.35
CA LEU A 372 32.82 10.76 -1.35
C LEU A 372 31.40 10.76 -0.74
N ALA A 373 31.28 10.55 0.58
CA ALA A 373 30.01 10.71 1.28
C ALA A 373 29.61 12.19 1.32
N GLU A 374 30.54 13.08 1.65
CA GLU A 374 30.30 14.53 1.55
C GLU A 374 30.06 15.00 0.12
N LEU A 375 30.62 14.32 -0.90
CA LEU A 375 30.29 14.62 -2.30
C LEU A 375 28.84 14.26 -2.65
N GLN A 376 28.30 13.16 -2.11
CA GLN A 376 26.87 12.87 -2.21
C GLN A 376 26.06 13.93 -1.46
N SER A 377 26.43 14.25 -0.22
CA SER A 377 25.76 15.31 0.53
C SER A 377 25.75 16.65 -0.22
N TYR A 378 26.86 17.04 -0.85
CA TYR A 378 26.92 18.21 -1.73
C TYR A 378 25.88 18.15 -2.86
N PHE A 379 25.75 16.99 -3.53
CA PHE A 379 24.74 16.80 -4.56
C PHE A 379 23.32 16.95 -3.99
N ILE A 380 23.04 16.33 -2.83
CA ILE A 380 21.73 16.40 -2.16
C ILE A 380 21.40 17.84 -1.76
N HIS A 381 22.36 18.60 -1.22
CA HIS A 381 22.16 20.02 -0.89
C HIS A 381 21.84 20.86 -2.13
N ARG A 382 22.55 20.63 -3.25
CA ARG A 382 22.25 21.30 -4.52
C ARG A 382 20.84 20.96 -5.02
N MET A 383 20.42 19.71 -4.89
CA MET A 383 19.06 19.27 -5.23
C MET A 383 18.00 19.90 -4.31
N GLU A 384 18.25 19.99 -3.01
CA GLU A 384 17.35 20.66 -2.07
C GLU A 384 17.11 22.11 -2.47
N GLN A 385 18.19 22.84 -2.80
CA GLN A 385 18.06 24.23 -3.26
C GLN A 385 17.26 24.36 -4.56
N ILE A 386 17.44 23.42 -5.50
CA ILE A 386 16.62 23.35 -6.71
C ILE A 386 15.14 23.16 -6.35
N VAL A 387 14.82 22.17 -5.51
CA VAL A 387 13.44 21.85 -5.08
C VAL A 387 12.80 23.04 -4.35
N ILE A 388 13.52 23.66 -3.41
CA ILE A 388 13.08 24.86 -2.67
C ILE A 388 12.83 26.03 -3.63
N SER A 389 13.68 26.23 -4.63
CA SER A 389 13.50 27.30 -5.62
C SER A 389 12.20 27.18 -6.42
N LYS A 390 11.57 25.99 -6.45
CA LYS A 390 10.26 25.75 -7.08
C LYS A 390 9.09 25.75 -6.08
N GLY A 391 9.32 26.19 -4.85
CA GLY A 391 8.31 26.28 -3.78
C GLY A 391 7.90 24.91 -3.22
N LYS A 392 8.79 23.92 -3.30
CA LYS A 392 8.57 22.55 -2.83
C LYS A 392 9.51 22.21 -1.68
N ARG A 393 9.23 21.11 -0.98
CA ARG A 393 10.09 20.51 0.04
C ARG A 393 10.63 19.18 -0.44
N MET A 394 11.85 18.86 -0.06
CA MET A 394 12.53 17.64 -0.49
C MET A 394 12.26 16.48 0.47
N ILE A 395 12.00 15.29 -0.09
CA ILE A 395 12.12 14.01 0.61
C ILE A 395 13.25 13.21 -0.04
N GLY A 396 14.02 12.47 0.76
CA GLY A 396 14.94 11.44 0.25
C GLY A 396 15.00 10.23 1.17
N TRP A 397 15.49 9.12 0.63
CA TRP A 397 15.76 7.89 1.38
C TRP A 397 16.85 8.11 2.43
N ASP A 398 16.86 7.32 3.51
CA ASP A 398 17.74 7.57 4.67
C ASP A 398 19.25 7.65 4.37
N GLU A 399 19.71 7.18 3.21
CA GLU A 399 21.05 7.47 2.66
C GLU A 399 21.39 8.96 2.59
N ILE A 400 20.42 9.87 2.47
CA ILE A 400 20.69 11.31 2.42
C ILE A 400 21.27 11.87 3.74
N LEU A 401 21.29 11.07 4.81
CA LEU A 401 22.01 11.36 6.05
C LEU A 401 23.55 11.31 5.86
N GLU A 402 24.04 10.52 4.91
CA GLU A 402 25.48 10.32 4.67
C GLU A 402 26.16 11.62 4.26
N GLY A 403 27.19 12.04 5.01
CA GLY A 403 27.97 13.25 4.71
C GLY A 403 27.31 14.56 5.18
N GLY A 404 26.14 14.49 5.83
CA GLY A 404 25.41 15.64 6.37
C GLY A 404 24.06 15.84 5.69
N LEU A 405 23.00 15.97 6.50
CA LEU A 405 21.63 16.11 6.01
C LEU A 405 21.32 17.56 5.63
N ALA A 406 20.61 17.73 4.51
CA ALA A 406 20.17 19.04 4.05
C ALA A 406 19.11 19.65 5.02
N PRO A 407 19.18 20.95 5.36
CA PRO A 407 18.49 21.51 6.53
C PRO A 407 16.96 21.38 6.56
N GLU A 408 16.28 21.38 5.41
CA GLU A 408 14.82 21.32 5.34
C GLU A 408 14.28 19.95 4.89
N ALA A 409 15.18 19.01 4.61
CA ALA A 409 14.88 17.68 4.11
C ALA A 409 14.01 16.88 5.10
N THR A 410 13.03 16.18 4.54
CA THR A 410 12.30 15.12 5.21
C THR A 410 12.93 13.78 4.84
N VAL A 411 13.09 12.87 5.80
CA VAL A 411 13.74 11.58 5.57
C VAL A 411 12.71 10.45 5.47
N MET A 412 12.85 9.59 4.47
CA MET A 412 12.10 8.33 4.36
C MET A 412 12.99 7.15 4.79
N SER A 413 12.70 6.55 5.96
CA SER A 413 13.55 5.52 6.57
C SER A 413 13.16 4.13 6.08
N TRP A 414 14.02 3.48 5.30
CA TRP A 414 13.73 2.19 4.69
C TRP A 414 14.66 1.07 5.14
N ARG A 415 15.92 1.36 5.51
CA ARG A 415 16.90 0.37 6.00
C ARG A 415 16.68 0.06 7.48
N GLY A 416 15.46 -0.35 7.80
CA GLY A 416 14.95 -0.41 9.17
C GLY A 416 14.57 0.98 9.70
N MET A 417 14.58 1.12 11.03
CA MET A 417 14.10 2.32 11.73
C MET A 417 15.20 3.32 12.08
N GLN A 418 16.47 2.93 11.97
CA GLN A 418 17.59 3.67 12.56
C GLN A 418 17.79 5.04 11.91
N GLY A 419 17.77 5.12 10.58
CA GLY A 419 17.90 6.39 9.87
C GLY A 419 16.79 7.38 10.24
N GLY A 420 15.55 6.91 10.37
CA GLY A 420 14.44 7.72 10.85
C GLY A 420 14.57 8.17 12.30
N ILE A 421 15.14 7.36 13.19
CA ILE A 421 15.42 7.75 14.58
C ILE A 421 16.45 8.89 14.60
N GLU A 422 17.55 8.75 13.85
CA GLU A 422 18.62 9.74 13.76
C GLU A 422 18.10 11.06 13.18
N ALA A 423 17.37 11.01 12.07
CA ALA A 423 16.77 12.19 11.44
C ALA A 423 15.81 12.93 12.38
N ALA A 424 14.95 12.20 13.11
CA ALA A 424 14.03 12.81 14.06
C ALA A 424 14.76 13.45 15.26
N GLN A 425 15.85 12.85 15.75
CA GLN A 425 16.70 13.43 16.81
C GLN A 425 17.41 14.71 16.35
N MET A 426 17.69 14.83 15.05
CA MET A 426 18.21 16.05 14.43
C MET A 426 17.12 17.10 14.17
N GLY A 427 15.85 16.79 14.45
CA GLY A 427 14.71 17.72 14.28
C GLY A 427 14.05 17.69 12.90
N HIS A 428 14.38 16.70 12.05
CA HIS A 428 13.79 16.54 10.74
C HIS A 428 12.47 15.77 10.80
N GLN A 429 11.61 16.01 9.82
CA GLN A 429 10.39 15.22 9.63
C GLN A 429 10.74 13.87 9.01
N VAL A 430 10.02 12.83 9.41
CA VAL A 430 10.31 11.45 9.03
C VAL A 430 9.05 10.72 8.59
N ILE A 431 9.20 9.95 7.52
CA ILE A 431 8.22 8.97 7.05
C ILE A 431 8.85 7.59 7.23
N MET A 432 8.22 6.72 8.03
CA MET A 432 8.78 5.40 8.32
C MET A 432 8.30 4.37 7.30
N THR A 433 9.23 3.78 6.56
CA THR A 433 8.98 2.72 5.56
C THR A 433 9.96 1.54 5.69
N PRO A 434 10.26 1.04 6.91
CA PRO A 434 11.26 0.01 7.11
C PRO A 434 10.94 -1.28 6.33
N ASP A 435 11.91 -1.78 5.57
CA ASP A 435 11.84 -2.97 4.72
C ASP A 435 11.08 -4.16 5.34
N LYS A 436 11.42 -4.52 6.58
CA LYS A 436 10.85 -5.66 7.32
C LYS A 436 9.33 -5.58 7.55
N PHE A 437 8.74 -4.39 7.44
CA PHE A 437 7.34 -4.14 7.73
C PHE A 437 6.57 -3.59 6.54
N CYS A 438 7.24 -2.81 5.68
CA CYS A 438 6.63 -1.95 4.70
C CYS A 438 6.91 -2.34 3.25
N TYR A 439 7.84 -3.25 2.96
CA TYR A 439 8.15 -3.63 1.58
C TYR A 439 7.22 -4.74 1.09
N LEU A 440 6.36 -4.38 0.15
CA LEU A 440 5.28 -5.20 -0.38
C LEU A 440 5.74 -6.06 -1.57
N ASP A 441 6.92 -5.85 -2.11
CA ASP A 441 7.54 -6.68 -3.16
C ASP A 441 8.23 -7.95 -2.60
N LEU A 442 8.48 -7.99 -1.30
CA LEU A 442 9.11 -9.11 -0.60
C LEU A 442 8.17 -10.31 -0.45
N TYR A 443 8.74 -11.50 -0.20
CA TYR A 443 7.97 -12.72 0.03
C TYR A 443 6.96 -12.51 1.18
N GLN A 444 5.69 -12.73 0.89
CA GLN A 444 4.62 -12.77 1.89
C GLN A 444 4.22 -14.19 2.30
N GLY A 445 4.66 -15.18 1.53
CA GLY A 445 4.46 -16.61 1.80
C GLY A 445 5.79 -17.35 1.93
N ASP A 446 5.71 -18.66 1.77
CA ASP A 446 6.90 -19.49 1.67
C ASP A 446 7.59 -19.31 0.30
N PRO A 447 8.92 -19.08 0.23
CA PRO A 447 9.62 -18.90 -1.04
C PRO A 447 9.46 -20.05 -2.05
N ILE A 448 9.07 -21.25 -1.63
CA ILE A 448 8.88 -22.38 -2.54
C ILE A 448 7.62 -22.27 -3.41
N VAL A 449 6.66 -21.44 -3.00
CA VAL A 449 5.39 -21.22 -3.72
C VAL A 449 5.20 -19.76 -4.16
N GLU A 450 6.24 -18.94 -4.06
CA GLU A 450 6.23 -17.54 -4.44
C GLU A 450 7.27 -17.26 -5.53
N PRO A 451 7.05 -16.28 -6.44
CA PRO A 451 8.09 -15.82 -7.35
C PRO A 451 9.33 -15.31 -6.61
N TYR A 452 10.51 -15.52 -7.20
CA TYR A 452 11.76 -15.19 -6.54
C TYR A 452 11.89 -13.71 -6.18
N THR A 453 12.26 -13.44 -4.92
CA THR A 453 12.70 -12.15 -4.39
C THR A 453 13.77 -12.38 -3.30
N TYR A 454 14.23 -11.31 -2.65
CA TYR A 454 15.47 -11.30 -1.86
C TYR A 454 15.26 -11.28 -0.34
N SER A 455 14.04 -11.08 0.15
CA SER A 455 13.70 -11.09 1.58
C SER A 455 12.20 -11.36 1.78
N SER A 456 11.72 -11.33 3.03
CA SER A 456 10.33 -11.57 3.38
C SER A 456 9.73 -10.45 4.22
N CYS A 457 8.49 -10.07 3.90
CA CYS A 457 7.65 -9.21 4.70
C CYS A 457 6.26 -9.86 4.75
N ARG A 458 5.93 -10.50 5.87
CA ARG A 458 4.68 -11.24 6.06
C ARG A 458 3.55 -10.31 6.52
N LEU A 459 2.31 -10.78 6.46
CA LEU A 459 1.15 -10.02 6.93
C LEU A 459 1.29 -9.63 8.41
N SER A 460 1.69 -10.59 9.25
CA SER A 460 1.94 -10.37 10.67
C SER A 460 3.05 -9.34 10.91
N SER A 461 4.11 -9.34 10.08
CA SER A 461 5.15 -8.31 10.12
C SER A 461 4.53 -6.93 9.89
N SER A 462 3.88 -6.70 8.73
CA SER A 462 3.25 -5.41 8.42
C SER A 462 2.29 -4.95 9.51
N TYR A 463 1.49 -5.86 10.09
CA TYR A 463 0.56 -5.52 11.18
C TYR A 463 1.27 -5.14 12.48
N SER A 464 2.39 -5.80 12.80
CA SER A 464 3.16 -5.54 14.02
C SER A 464 3.90 -4.20 14.01
N PHE A 465 3.95 -3.53 12.86
CA PHE A 465 4.62 -2.26 12.70
C PHE A 465 4.11 -1.21 13.70
N GLU A 466 5.05 -0.56 14.37
CA GLU A 466 4.85 0.62 15.19
C GLU A 466 5.68 1.77 14.60
N PRO A 467 5.04 2.74 13.91
CA PRO A 467 5.76 3.82 13.24
C PRO A 467 6.51 4.76 14.17
N VAL A 468 6.18 4.82 15.47
CA VAL A 468 6.87 5.67 16.44
C VAL A 468 7.81 4.82 17.30
N PRO A 469 9.14 4.87 17.05
CA PRO A 469 10.11 4.18 17.90
C PRO A 469 10.08 4.68 19.35
N PRO A 470 10.52 3.85 20.30
CA PRO A 470 10.82 4.33 21.65
C PRO A 470 11.82 5.50 21.59
N ASN A 471 11.60 6.52 22.42
CA ASN A 471 12.47 7.71 22.56
C ASN A 471 12.49 8.68 21.36
N VAL A 472 11.57 8.56 20.41
CA VAL A 472 11.36 9.58 19.36
C VAL A 472 10.13 10.41 19.72
N ASP A 473 10.23 11.74 19.63
CA ASP A 473 9.07 12.63 19.76
C ASP A 473 8.11 12.38 18.58
N PRO A 474 6.87 11.93 18.83
CA PRO A 474 5.92 11.58 17.77
C PRO A 474 5.66 12.69 16.75
N LYS A 475 5.88 13.97 17.11
CA LYS A 475 5.63 15.11 16.20
C LYS A 475 6.54 15.13 14.97
N PHE A 476 7.67 14.43 15.01
CA PHE A 476 8.59 14.30 13.87
C PHE A 476 8.22 13.14 12.95
N ILE A 477 7.34 12.23 13.41
CA ILE A 477 6.90 11.09 12.59
C ILE A 477 5.59 11.48 11.90
N LEU A 478 5.67 11.81 10.61
CA LEU A 478 4.49 12.16 9.80
C LEU A 478 3.55 10.96 9.64
N GLY A 479 4.12 9.75 9.61
CA GLY A 479 3.41 8.49 9.45
C GLY A 479 4.28 7.45 8.77
N GLY A 480 3.69 6.66 7.88
CA GLY A 480 4.38 5.59 7.19
C GLY A 480 3.72 5.19 5.88
N GLN A 481 4.32 4.23 5.20
CA GLN A 481 3.92 3.85 3.85
C GLN A 481 4.31 2.41 3.51
N GLY A 482 3.51 1.76 2.67
CA GLY A 482 3.88 0.49 2.02
C GLY A 482 4.55 0.75 0.66
N ASN A 483 5.70 0.12 0.41
CA ASN A 483 6.49 0.28 -0.82
C ASN A 483 6.32 -0.94 -1.72
N LEU A 484 5.74 -0.77 -2.91
CA LEU A 484 5.67 -1.82 -3.93
C LEU A 484 6.66 -1.55 -5.05
N TRP A 485 7.88 -2.04 -4.85
CA TRP A 485 8.87 -2.19 -5.92
C TRP A 485 8.44 -3.25 -6.93
N THR A 486 8.85 -3.14 -8.20
CA THR A 486 8.26 -3.97 -9.26
C THR A 486 9.23 -4.83 -10.06
N GLU A 487 10.42 -5.16 -9.52
CA GLU A 487 11.35 -6.13 -10.12
C GLU A 487 10.68 -7.49 -10.41
N ALA A 488 10.00 -8.04 -9.41
CA ALA A 488 9.29 -9.32 -9.47
C ALA A 488 7.77 -9.15 -9.68
N VAL A 489 7.32 -7.95 -10.08
CA VAL A 489 5.90 -7.60 -10.22
C VAL A 489 5.59 -7.18 -11.66
N PRO A 490 5.57 -8.12 -12.62
CA PRO A 490 5.55 -7.79 -14.04
C PRO A 490 4.19 -7.33 -14.58
N ASN A 491 3.11 -7.42 -13.78
CA ASN A 491 1.76 -7.11 -14.24
C ASN A 491 0.82 -6.66 -13.11
N THR A 492 -0.33 -6.11 -13.51
CA THR A 492 -1.36 -5.55 -12.63
C THR A 492 -1.94 -6.56 -11.63
N ARG A 493 -2.15 -7.81 -12.04
CA ARG A 493 -2.68 -8.88 -11.18
C ARG A 493 -1.69 -9.27 -10.09
N HIS A 494 -0.39 -9.26 -10.40
CA HIS A 494 0.63 -9.50 -9.39
C HIS A 494 0.82 -8.29 -8.47
N ALA A 495 0.69 -7.06 -8.97
CA ALA A 495 0.69 -5.87 -8.12
C ALA A 495 -0.47 -5.87 -7.11
N GLU A 496 -1.67 -6.27 -7.53
CA GLU A 496 -2.80 -6.52 -6.63
C GLU A 496 -2.47 -7.60 -5.58
N TYR A 497 -1.95 -8.75 -6.02
CA TYR A 497 -1.54 -9.86 -5.15
C TYR A 497 -0.49 -9.46 -4.13
N MET A 498 0.50 -8.66 -4.52
CA MET A 498 1.60 -8.23 -3.64
C MET A 498 1.17 -7.13 -2.68
N THR A 499 0.23 -6.27 -3.09
CA THR A 499 -0.33 -5.22 -2.22
C THR A 499 -1.23 -5.79 -1.13
N TRP A 500 -2.15 -6.70 -1.48
CA TRP A 500 -3.21 -7.16 -0.57
C TRP A 500 -2.96 -8.60 -0.08
N PRO A 501 -3.05 -8.89 1.23
CA PRO A 501 -3.65 -8.10 2.31
C PRO A 501 -2.70 -7.22 3.14
N ARG A 502 -1.40 -7.16 2.84
CA ARG A 502 -0.45 -6.37 3.65
C ARG A 502 -0.79 -4.87 3.68
N GLY A 503 -1.35 -4.33 2.60
CA GLY A 503 -1.93 -2.98 2.57
C GLY A 503 -3.07 -2.78 3.58
N LEU A 504 -3.89 -3.81 3.85
CA LEU A 504 -4.93 -3.74 4.90
C LEU A 504 -4.30 -3.61 6.28
N ALA A 505 -3.21 -4.34 6.54
CA ALA A 505 -2.49 -4.26 7.80
C ALA A 505 -1.82 -2.89 7.99
N LEU A 506 -1.21 -2.33 6.93
CA LEU A 506 -0.63 -0.98 6.99
C LEU A 506 -1.70 0.10 7.15
N SER A 507 -2.87 -0.05 6.51
CA SER A 507 -4.02 0.83 6.73
C SER A 507 -4.43 0.84 8.21
N GLU A 508 -4.56 -0.34 8.84
CA GLU A 508 -4.83 -0.45 10.27
C GLU A 508 -3.77 0.23 11.12
N VAL A 509 -2.48 0.00 10.82
CA VAL A 509 -1.35 0.56 11.58
C VAL A 509 -1.35 2.09 11.56
N LEU A 510 -1.66 2.67 10.39
CA LEU A 510 -1.49 4.09 10.12
C LEU A 510 -2.76 4.91 10.42
N TRP A 511 -3.92 4.27 10.46
CA TRP A 511 -5.19 4.91 10.78
C TRP A 511 -5.61 4.67 12.23
N SER A 512 -5.65 3.42 12.67
CA SER A 512 -6.28 3.03 13.92
C SER A 512 -5.45 3.41 15.14
N GLN A 513 -6.14 3.69 16.25
CA GLN A 513 -5.46 4.00 17.51
C GLN A 513 -4.69 2.77 18.01
N LYS A 514 -3.46 2.98 18.48
CA LYS A 514 -2.53 1.91 18.86
C LYS A 514 -3.17 0.89 19.82
N GLN A 515 -3.89 1.38 20.82
CA GLN A 515 -4.55 0.59 21.86
C GLN A 515 -5.70 -0.27 21.33
N ASN A 516 -6.25 0.05 20.15
CA ASN A 516 -7.36 -0.68 19.55
C ASN A 516 -6.89 -1.83 18.63
N LYS A 517 -5.59 -1.88 18.28
CA LYS A 517 -5.05 -2.94 17.42
C LYS A 517 -5.14 -4.30 18.11
N ASN A 518 -5.79 -5.25 17.44
CA ASN A 518 -5.89 -6.64 17.85
C ASN A 518 -5.76 -7.59 16.65
N TRP A 519 -4.71 -8.42 16.64
CA TRP A 519 -4.41 -9.32 15.52
C TRP A 519 -5.56 -10.26 15.15
N ASN A 520 -6.11 -10.98 16.13
CA ASN A 520 -7.18 -11.95 15.89
C ASN A 520 -8.47 -11.29 15.39
N SER A 521 -8.75 -10.07 15.84
CA SER A 521 -9.87 -9.27 15.36
C SER A 521 -9.62 -8.79 13.92
N PHE A 522 -8.40 -8.32 13.63
CA PHE A 522 -7.99 -7.90 12.29
C PHE A 522 -8.08 -9.03 11.26
N THR A 523 -7.58 -10.23 11.57
CA THR A 523 -7.60 -11.35 10.60
C THR A 523 -9.01 -11.77 10.24
N LYS A 524 -9.96 -11.72 11.20
CA LYS A 524 -11.38 -11.95 10.92
C LYS A 524 -11.97 -10.90 9.97
N ARG A 525 -11.68 -9.61 10.22
CA ARG A 525 -12.12 -8.53 9.33
C ARG A 525 -11.48 -8.61 7.95
N MET A 526 -10.21 -9.01 7.88
CA MET A 526 -9.48 -9.19 6.62
C MET A 526 -10.15 -10.25 5.75
N GLU A 527 -10.60 -11.36 6.34
CA GLU A 527 -11.32 -12.40 5.60
C GLU A 527 -12.63 -11.88 5.00
N VAL A 528 -13.36 -11.01 5.71
CA VAL A 528 -14.53 -10.32 5.14
C VAL A 528 -14.14 -9.41 3.96
N GLN A 529 -12.96 -8.79 4.00
CA GLN A 529 -12.43 -8.03 2.87
C GLN A 529 -12.07 -8.91 1.67
N PHE A 530 -11.67 -10.17 1.86
CA PHE A 530 -11.44 -11.10 0.74
C PHE A 530 -12.72 -11.36 -0.06
N GLU A 531 -13.85 -11.53 0.61
CA GLU A 531 -15.13 -11.69 -0.08
C GLU A 531 -15.51 -10.44 -0.89
N ARG A 532 -15.14 -9.25 -0.40
CA ARG A 532 -15.30 -7.98 -1.12
C ARG A 532 -14.36 -7.89 -2.33
N PHE A 533 -13.10 -8.31 -2.18
CA PHE A 533 -12.16 -8.38 -3.29
C PHE A 533 -12.62 -9.35 -4.37
N ASP A 534 -13.25 -10.47 -4.01
CA ASP A 534 -13.85 -11.39 -4.97
C ASP A 534 -14.97 -10.70 -5.77
N GLN A 535 -15.84 -9.92 -5.12
CA GLN A 535 -16.88 -9.14 -5.82
C GLN A 535 -16.31 -8.03 -6.71
N ALA A 536 -15.19 -7.42 -6.30
CA ALA A 536 -14.49 -6.37 -7.04
C ALA A 536 -13.58 -6.91 -8.18
N GLU A 537 -13.37 -8.22 -8.23
CA GLU A 537 -12.42 -8.93 -9.10
C GLU A 537 -10.94 -8.58 -8.85
N ILE A 538 -10.59 -8.19 -7.63
CA ILE A 538 -9.22 -7.79 -7.23
C ILE A 538 -8.44 -9.02 -6.77
N LYS A 539 -7.21 -9.21 -7.26
CA LYS A 539 -6.34 -10.29 -6.77
C LYS A 539 -5.83 -9.95 -5.37
N TYR A 540 -5.72 -10.96 -4.52
CA TYR A 540 -5.07 -10.85 -3.22
C TYR A 540 -4.31 -12.15 -2.93
N ALA A 541 -3.34 -12.06 -2.03
CA ALA A 541 -2.63 -13.21 -1.51
C ALA A 541 -3.39 -13.89 -0.38
N ARG A 542 -3.26 -15.22 -0.33
CA ARG A 542 -3.76 -16.08 0.75
C ARG A 542 -2.63 -16.66 1.62
N SER A 543 -1.42 -16.14 1.44
CA SER A 543 -0.19 -16.67 2.02
C SER A 543 -0.16 -16.68 3.55
N SER A 544 -1.00 -15.87 4.20
CA SER A 544 -1.16 -15.85 5.67
C SER A 544 -1.83 -17.12 6.22
N PHE A 545 -2.51 -17.89 5.38
CA PHE A 545 -3.05 -19.19 5.76
C PHE A 545 -2.04 -20.33 5.58
N ASP A 546 -1.01 -20.14 4.75
CA ASP A 546 -0.08 -21.22 4.41
C ASP A 546 0.69 -21.74 5.63
N PRO A 547 0.94 -23.06 5.71
CA PRO A 547 1.83 -23.63 6.71
C PRO A 547 3.25 -23.04 6.66
N MET A 548 3.75 -22.61 7.81
CA MET A 548 5.12 -22.15 7.99
C MET A 548 5.96 -23.26 8.60
N VAL A 549 6.80 -23.87 7.78
CA VAL A 549 7.61 -25.04 8.17
C VAL A 549 9.03 -24.63 8.55
N LYS A 550 9.47 -25.03 9.75
CA LYS A 550 10.83 -24.85 10.26
C LYS A 550 11.41 -26.17 10.74
N LEU A 551 12.74 -26.27 10.73
CA LEU A 551 13.47 -27.38 11.34
C LEU A 551 14.00 -26.93 12.70
N ILE A 552 13.53 -27.55 13.77
CA ILE A 552 13.99 -27.26 15.14
C ILE A 552 14.81 -28.43 15.69
N ARG A 553 15.55 -28.21 16.77
CA ARG A 553 16.15 -29.29 17.56
C ARG A 553 15.44 -29.44 18.89
N ASP A 554 15.17 -30.68 19.29
CA ASP A 554 14.70 -30.97 20.63
C ASP A 554 15.84 -31.01 21.66
N THR A 555 15.50 -31.32 22.90
CA THR A 555 16.45 -31.42 24.02
C THR A 555 17.51 -32.51 23.84
N ASP A 556 17.25 -33.49 22.97
CA ASP A 556 18.16 -34.59 22.64
C ASP A 556 18.98 -34.28 21.37
N PHE A 557 18.95 -33.03 20.90
CA PHE A 557 19.59 -32.56 19.67
C PHE A 557 19.10 -33.25 18.38
N LYS A 558 17.91 -33.86 18.40
CA LYS A 558 17.29 -34.45 17.21
C LYS A 558 16.52 -33.40 16.42
N ASN A 559 16.64 -33.44 15.09
CA ASN A 559 15.89 -32.55 14.22
C ASN A 559 14.40 -32.94 14.21
N LYS A 560 13.53 -31.96 14.42
CA LYS A 560 12.07 -32.09 14.34
C LYS A 560 11.47 -31.04 13.42
N VAL A 561 10.39 -31.39 12.75
CA VAL A 561 9.62 -30.47 11.92
C VAL A 561 8.62 -29.74 12.79
N GLN A 562 8.74 -28.42 12.85
CA GLN A 562 7.74 -27.55 13.45
C GLN A 562 6.95 -26.85 12.36
N VAL A 563 5.62 -26.85 12.49
CA VAL A 563 4.73 -26.17 11.57
C VAL A 563 3.87 -25.18 12.36
N ASN A 564 3.85 -23.94 11.89
CA ASN A 564 3.03 -22.85 12.44
C ASN A 564 2.18 -22.22 11.34
N THR A 565 1.28 -21.31 11.69
CA THR A 565 0.53 -20.45 10.75
C THR A 565 0.52 -19.02 11.27
N GLU A 566 0.33 -18.02 10.40
CA GLU A 566 0.19 -16.63 10.85
C GLU A 566 -1.19 -16.38 11.49
N VAL A 567 -2.23 -17.02 10.94
CA VAL A 567 -3.59 -16.92 11.44
C VAL A 567 -3.92 -18.12 12.33
N SER A 568 -4.58 -17.87 13.45
CA SER A 568 -5.05 -18.90 14.39
C SER A 568 -6.27 -19.67 13.85
N GLY A 569 -6.56 -20.83 14.46
CA GLY A 569 -7.77 -21.61 14.14
C GLY A 569 -7.71 -22.30 12.78
N LEU A 570 -6.50 -22.72 12.40
CA LEU A 570 -6.26 -23.53 11.21
C LEU A 570 -5.83 -24.92 11.63
N ASP A 571 -6.37 -25.91 10.94
CA ASP A 571 -5.97 -27.31 11.07
C ASP A 571 -4.92 -27.60 10.02
N ILE A 572 -3.80 -28.20 10.42
CA ILE A 572 -2.70 -28.53 9.51
C ILE A 572 -2.65 -30.04 9.34
N TYR A 573 -2.55 -30.49 8.10
CA TYR A 573 -2.39 -31.89 7.73
C TYR A 573 -1.08 -32.06 6.98
N PHE A 574 -0.41 -33.19 7.18
CA PHE A 574 0.95 -33.40 6.68
C PHE A 574 1.22 -34.83 6.21
N SER A 575 2.29 -35.01 5.43
CA SER A 575 2.82 -36.31 5.03
C SER A 575 4.35 -36.28 4.88
N PHE A 576 4.98 -37.45 5.01
CA PHE A 576 6.41 -37.67 4.76
C PHE A 576 6.68 -38.66 3.60
N ASP A 577 5.63 -39.28 3.07
CA ASP A 577 5.69 -40.36 2.08
C ASP A 577 5.51 -39.86 0.63
N GLY A 578 5.41 -38.54 0.44
CA GLY A 578 5.25 -37.90 -0.87
C GLY A 578 3.81 -37.77 -1.35
N THR A 579 2.83 -38.35 -0.65
CA THR A 579 1.39 -38.17 -0.95
C THR A 579 0.91 -36.78 -0.57
N GLU A 580 -0.13 -36.26 -1.24
CA GLU A 580 -0.71 -34.95 -0.92
C GLU A 580 -1.71 -35.10 0.24
N PRO A 581 -1.41 -34.57 1.45
CA PRO A 581 -2.30 -34.68 2.59
C PRO A 581 -3.59 -33.89 2.36
N ASP A 582 -4.73 -34.49 2.70
CA ASP A 582 -6.03 -33.83 2.79
C ASP A 582 -6.53 -33.79 4.25
N GLN A 583 -7.76 -33.34 4.47
CA GLN A 583 -8.36 -33.22 5.81
C GLN A 583 -8.55 -34.53 6.58
N PHE A 584 -8.31 -35.69 5.95
CA PHE A 584 -8.42 -37.02 6.56
C PHE A 584 -7.06 -37.61 6.95
N TYR A 585 -5.96 -36.92 6.64
CA TYR A 585 -4.62 -37.29 7.08
C TYR A 585 -4.41 -37.04 8.57
N GLN A 586 -3.24 -37.44 9.07
CA GLN A 586 -2.84 -37.10 10.43
C GLN A 586 -2.77 -35.56 10.59
N LYS A 587 -3.57 -35.06 11.54
CA LYS A 587 -3.53 -33.66 11.95
C LYS A 587 -2.27 -33.37 12.76
N TYR A 588 -1.60 -32.26 12.45
CA TYR A 588 -0.45 -31.77 13.19
C TYR A 588 -0.85 -31.39 14.62
N ALA A 589 -0.15 -31.94 15.61
CA ALA A 589 -0.40 -31.70 17.04
C ALA A 589 0.84 -31.21 17.81
N GLY A 590 1.99 -31.06 17.13
CA GLY A 590 3.25 -30.66 17.75
C GLY A 590 4.46 -31.08 16.90
N PRO A 591 5.70 -30.76 17.33
CA PRO A 591 6.91 -31.06 16.57
C PRO A 591 7.02 -32.55 16.18
N LEU A 592 7.28 -32.80 14.90
CA LEU A 592 7.28 -34.15 14.32
C LEU A 592 8.69 -34.68 14.16
N GLU A 593 8.91 -35.96 14.48
CA GLU A 593 10.13 -36.66 14.09
C GLU A 593 10.14 -36.92 12.58
N ILE A 594 11.31 -36.80 11.94
CA ILE A 594 11.48 -37.09 10.53
C ILE A 594 11.69 -38.60 10.37
N PRO A 595 10.79 -39.32 9.67
CA PRO A 595 10.97 -40.75 9.43
C PRO A 595 12.26 -41.04 8.66
N LYS A 596 12.92 -42.16 8.99
CA LYS A 596 14.10 -42.61 8.23
C LYS A 596 13.72 -42.85 6.77
N GLY A 597 14.46 -42.24 5.85
CA GLY A 597 14.25 -42.37 4.41
C GLY A 597 13.16 -41.46 3.84
N ALA A 598 12.58 -40.54 4.62
CA ALA A 598 11.71 -39.50 4.07
C ALA A 598 12.49 -38.65 3.03
N ASP A 599 11.90 -38.45 1.86
CA ASP A 599 12.47 -37.58 0.81
C ASP A 599 11.81 -36.19 0.79
N THR A 600 10.52 -36.14 1.14
CA THR A 600 9.72 -34.92 1.10
C THR A 600 8.86 -34.76 2.36
N PHE A 601 8.65 -33.52 2.79
CA PHE A 601 7.63 -33.14 3.76
C PHE A 601 6.58 -32.29 3.06
N LYS A 602 5.30 -32.67 3.17
CA LYS A 602 4.19 -31.86 2.67
C LYS A 602 3.30 -31.42 3.81
N ALA A 603 2.80 -30.18 3.75
CA ALA A 603 1.83 -29.66 4.70
C ALA A 603 0.82 -28.73 4.02
N VAL A 604 -0.42 -28.76 4.49
CA VAL A 604 -1.51 -27.91 4.01
C VAL A 604 -2.42 -27.52 5.18
N SER A 605 -3.04 -26.34 5.11
CA SER A 605 -3.92 -25.81 6.14
C SER A 605 -5.39 -25.77 5.70
N TYR A 606 -6.27 -26.17 6.60
CA TYR A 606 -7.72 -26.20 6.45
C TYR A 606 -8.40 -25.36 7.54
N ARG A 607 -9.61 -24.88 7.24
CA ARG A 607 -10.53 -24.30 8.23
C ARG A 607 -11.92 -24.84 7.97
N ASN A 608 -12.57 -25.37 9.00
CA ASN A 608 -13.93 -25.92 8.91
C ASN A 608 -14.10 -26.94 7.77
N GLY A 609 -13.06 -27.74 7.48
CA GLY A 609 -13.05 -28.74 6.41
C GLY A 609 -12.75 -28.21 5.00
N GLU A 610 -12.55 -26.90 4.84
CA GLU A 610 -12.16 -26.28 3.57
C GLU A 610 -10.66 -25.96 3.53
N GLN A 611 -10.02 -26.27 2.41
CA GLN A 611 -8.61 -25.91 2.21
C GLN A 611 -8.50 -24.38 2.04
N VAL A 612 -7.69 -23.74 2.89
CA VAL A 612 -7.53 -22.28 2.89
C VAL A 612 -6.13 -21.81 2.54
N GLY A 613 -5.12 -22.65 2.78
CA GLY A 613 -3.73 -22.39 2.42
C GLY A 613 -3.25 -23.31 1.31
N ARG A 614 -2.13 -22.94 0.69
CA ARG A 614 -1.46 -23.71 -0.34
C ARG A 614 -0.74 -24.91 0.27
N MET A 615 -0.56 -25.94 -0.55
CA MET A 615 0.28 -27.09 -0.24
C MET A 615 1.75 -26.65 -0.24
N ILE A 616 2.43 -26.78 0.89
CA ILE A 616 3.88 -26.56 1.01
C ILE A 616 4.56 -27.91 0.85
N THR A 617 5.36 -28.07 -0.21
CA THR A 617 6.09 -29.32 -0.50
C THR A 617 7.58 -29.06 -0.42
N LEU A 618 8.25 -29.62 0.59
CA LEU A 618 9.68 -29.43 0.82
C LEU A 618 10.44 -30.71 0.59
N LYS A 619 11.52 -30.65 -0.19
CA LYS A 619 12.52 -31.72 -0.17
C LYS A 619 13.28 -31.67 1.16
N MET A 620 13.74 -32.81 1.66
CA MET A 620 14.52 -32.84 2.92
C MET A 620 15.72 -31.88 2.89
N LYS A 621 16.41 -31.77 1.75
CA LYS A 621 17.53 -30.82 1.59
C LYS A 621 17.12 -29.36 1.75
N GLU A 622 15.89 -29.00 1.38
CA GLU A 622 15.37 -27.65 1.55
C GLU A 622 14.96 -27.43 3.01
N LEU A 623 14.34 -28.43 3.64
CA LEU A 623 13.99 -28.41 5.05
C LEU A 623 15.24 -28.27 5.95
N GLU A 624 16.33 -28.95 5.61
CA GLU A 624 17.61 -28.85 6.33
C GLU A 624 18.23 -27.45 6.32
N ARG A 625 17.90 -26.63 5.31
CA ARG A 625 18.34 -25.23 5.22
C ARG A 625 17.49 -24.28 6.07
N ARG A 626 16.40 -24.75 6.69
CA ARG A 626 15.44 -23.97 7.48
C ARG A 626 15.64 -24.09 9.00
N ARG A 627 16.90 -24.25 9.42
CA ARG A 627 17.30 -24.33 10.83
C ARG A 627 17.18 -22.98 11.55
#